data_AF-A0A853IER4-F1
#
_entry.id   AF-A0A853IER4-F1
#
_cell.length_a   1.000
_cell.length_b   1.000
_cell.length_c   1.000
_cell.angle_alpha   90.00
_cell.angle_beta   90.00
_cell.angle_gamma   90.00
#
_symmetry.space_group_name_H-M   'P 1'
#
loop_
_entity.id
_entity.type
_entity.pdbx_description
1 polymer ?
#
loop_
_entity_poly.entity_id
_entity_poly.type
_entity_poly.pdbx_seq_one_letter_code
_entity_poly.pdbx_strand_id
1 'polypeptide(L)'
;MRTIGGVYLFNPNRDLEPTFNSEEDAELYFMQQVLTGDVADGYPGCPGVGEGLAKELLKGGLKFEPYEHTFKSGLRKGTTEIRWQKVPSISLWETVVSCYEKAGLSEEAALIQARCARILRACDYNFKNKEVKLWNYS
;
A
#
# COMPACT_ATOMS: atom_id res chain seq x y z
N MET A 1 17.50 2.13 2.00
CA MET A 1 16.20 2.71 1.62
C MET A 1 15.76 2.04 0.33
N ARG A 2 14.72 1.18 0.34
CA ARG A 2 14.33 0.30 -0.80
C ARG A 2 13.34 0.96 -1.79
N THR A 3 13.04 2.23 -1.60
CA THR A 3 12.00 2.97 -2.33
C THR A 3 12.54 3.91 -3.41
N ILE A 4 13.83 3.82 -3.72
CA ILE A 4 14.47 4.59 -4.81
C ILE A 4 14.71 3.61 -5.95
N GLY A 5 14.10 3.83 -7.11
CA GLY A 5 14.32 3.03 -8.31
C GLY A 5 15.60 3.42 -9.05
N GLY A 6 16.13 2.50 -9.86
CA GLY A 6 17.30 2.75 -10.71
C GLY A 6 18.63 2.83 -9.96
N VAL A 7 18.70 2.32 -8.73
CA VAL A 7 19.91 2.33 -7.89
C VAL A 7 20.29 0.92 -7.44
N TYR A 8 21.58 0.71 -7.21
CA TYR A 8 22.06 -0.48 -6.50
C TYR A 8 21.95 -0.25 -5.00
N LEU A 9 21.27 -1.17 -4.31
CA LEU A 9 21.14 -1.18 -2.86
C LEU A 9 22.10 -2.22 -2.28
N PHE A 10 22.82 -1.84 -1.24
CA PHE A 10 23.72 -2.73 -0.53
C PHE A 10 23.57 -2.51 0.99
N ASN A 11 23.15 -3.56 1.71
CA ASN A 11 23.19 -3.59 3.17
C ASN A 11 24.30 -4.56 3.62
N PRO A 12 25.44 -4.08 4.13
CA PRO A 12 26.57 -4.94 4.51
C PRO A 12 26.26 -5.94 5.63
N ASN A 13 25.18 -5.74 6.39
CA ASN A 13 24.74 -6.66 7.44
C ASN A 13 23.85 -7.80 6.92
N ARG A 14 23.41 -7.76 5.65
CA ARG A 14 22.42 -8.70 5.09
C ARG A 14 22.78 -9.21 3.70
N ASP A 15 23.40 -8.38 2.88
CA ASP A 15 23.60 -8.62 1.47
C ASP A 15 25.08 -8.98 1.22
N LEU A 16 25.31 -10.03 0.44
CA LEU A 16 26.67 -10.43 0.01
C LEU A 16 27.16 -9.60 -1.17
N GLU A 17 26.23 -9.04 -1.96
CA GLU A 17 26.51 -8.19 -3.12
C GLU A 17 25.40 -7.13 -3.31
N PRO A 18 25.69 -5.98 -3.97
CA PRO A 18 24.68 -4.97 -4.27
C PRO A 18 23.58 -5.53 -5.17
N THR A 19 22.32 -5.34 -4.80
CA THR A 19 21.16 -5.73 -5.62
C THR A 19 20.61 -4.51 -6.36
N PHE A 20 20.33 -4.66 -7.65
CA PHE A 20 19.66 -3.61 -8.42
C PHE A 20 18.19 -3.49 -8.00
N ASN A 21 17.75 -2.28 -7.66
CA ASN A 21 16.37 -1.99 -7.31
C ASN A 21 15.68 -1.30 -8.49
N SER A 22 14.74 -1.97 -9.13
CA SER A 22 14.02 -1.40 -10.26
C SER A 22 13.02 -0.32 -9.80
N GLU A 23 12.50 0.47 -10.75
CA GLU A 23 11.47 1.47 -10.45
C GLU A 23 10.17 0.81 -9.98
N GLU A 24 9.82 -0.33 -10.58
CA GLU A 24 8.65 -1.13 -10.23
C GLU A 24 8.77 -1.72 -8.82
N ASP A 25 9.95 -2.26 -8.48
CA ASP A 25 10.21 -2.74 -7.12
C ASP A 25 10.15 -1.60 -6.10
N ALA A 26 10.71 -0.44 -6.44
CA ALA A 26 10.63 0.76 -5.59
C ALA A 26 9.20 1.25 -5.39
N GLU A 27 8.35 1.18 -6.42
CA GLU A 27 6.93 1.53 -6.35
C GLU A 27 6.14 0.52 -5.52
N LEU A 28 6.37 -0.79 -5.70
CA LEU A 28 5.79 -1.85 -4.88
C LEU A 28 6.16 -1.69 -3.40
N TYR A 29 7.43 -1.41 -3.10
CA TYR A 29 7.87 -1.16 -1.73
C TYR A 29 7.22 0.09 -1.14
N PHE A 30 7.05 1.14 -1.94
CA PHE A 30 6.36 2.34 -1.50
C PHE A 30 4.89 2.05 -1.16
N MET A 31 4.15 1.42 -2.06
CA MET A 31 2.73 1.08 -1.82
C MET A 31 2.58 0.13 -0.64
N GLN A 32 3.54 -0.79 -0.44
CA GLN A 32 3.59 -1.65 0.73
C GLN A 32 3.71 -0.81 2.03
N GLN A 33 4.56 0.21 2.07
CA GLN A 33 4.66 1.11 3.22
C GLN A 33 3.37 1.91 3.45
N VAL A 34 2.64 2.31 2.40
CA VAL A 34 1.33 2.96 2.55
C VAL A 34 0.32 2.04 3.24
N LEU A 35 0.38 0.74 2.97
CA LEU A 35 -0.50 -0.25 3.57
C LEU A 35 -0.07 -0.66 4.99
N THR A 36 1.21 -0.89 5.23
CA THR A 36 1.69 -1.42 6.51
C THR A 36 2.05 -0.35 7.54
N GLY A 37 2.27 0.88 7.08
CA GLY A 37 2.80 1.96 7.91
C GLY A 37 4.24 1.73 8.34
N ASP A 38 4.70 2.60 9.25
CA ASP A 38 5.97 2.48 9.96
C ASP A 38 5.75 2.83 11.44
N VAL A 39 5.74 1.80 12.28
CA VAL A 39 5.49 1.95 13.72
C VAL A 39 6.63 2.70 14.41
N ALA A 40 7.86 2.61 13.89
CA ALA A 40 9.00 3.30 14.49
C ALA A 40 8.85 4.83 14.42
N ASP A 41 8.22 5.33 13.36
CA ASP A 41 7.97 6.75 13.13
C ASP A 41 6.57 7.21 13.57
N GLY A 42 5.79 6.34 14.20
CA GLY A 42 4.46 6.67 14.75
C GLY A 42 3.34 6.78 13.71
N TYR A 43 3.53 6.21 12.50
CA TYR A 43 2.53 6.24 11.43
C TYR A 43 1.89 4.86 11.25
N PRO A 44 0.66 4.64 11.78
CA PRO A 44 -0.04 3.38 11.55
C PRO A 44 -0.41 3.25 10.06
N GLY A 45 -0.32 2.04 9.52
CA GLY A 45 -0.79 1.72 8.18
C GLY A 45 -2.31 1.56 8.10
N CYS A 46 -2.77 0.99 6.98
CA CYS A 46 -4.16 0.60 6.80
C CYS A 46 -4.57 -0.45 7.85
N PRO A 47 -5.63 -0.20 8.66
CA PRO A 47 -6.09 -1.16 9.64
C PRO A 47 -6.43 -2.53 9.03
N GLY A 48 -6.00 -3.60 9.70
CA GLY A 48 -6.27 -4.98 9.24
C GLY A 48 -5.42 -5.45 8.05
N VAL A 49 -4.46 -4.65 7.59
CA VAL A 49 -3.54 -5.01 6.50
C VAL A 49 -2.11 -5.13 7.01
N GLY A 50 -1.67 -6.37 7.23
CA GLY A 50 -0.27 -6.67 7.57
C GLY A 50 0.61 -6.87 6.34
N GLU A 51 1.92 -7.02 6.58
CA GLU A 51 2.94 -7.17 5.53
C GLU A 51 2.65 -8.32 4.55
N GLY A 52 2.20 -9.48 5.06
CA GLY A 52 1.89 -10.63 4.22
C GLY A 52 0.73 -10.35 3.25
N LEU A 53 -0.34 -9.72 3.75
CA LEU A 53 -1.50 -9.38 2.93
C LEU A 53 -1.19 -8.27 1.92
N ALA A 54 -0.43 -7.25 2.33
CA ALA A 54 0.00 -6.18 1.44
C ALA A 54 0.83 -6.72 0.27
N LYS A 55 1.80 -7.61 0.54
CA LYS A 55 2.61 -8.25 -0.50
C LYS A 55 1.77 -9.11 -1.44
N GLU A 56 0.85 -9.90 -0.90
CA GLU A 56 -0.05 -10.74 -1.69
C GLU A 56 -0.86 -9.89 -2.68
N LEU A 57 -1.47 -8.81 -2.20
CA LEU A 57 -2.34 -7.97 -3.02
C LEU A 57 -1.55 -7.17 -4.07
N LEU A 58 -0.44 -6.53 -3.66
CA LEU A 58 0.34 -5.69 -4.57
C LEU A 58 1.06 -6.51 -5.64
N LYS A 59 1.73 -7.61 -5.26
CA LYS A 59 2.41 -8.48 -6.25
C LYS A 59 1.42 -9.29 -7.08
N GLY A 60 0.29 -9.66 -6.49
CA GLY A 60 -0.78 -10.38 -7.18
C GLY A 60 -1.62 -9.50 -8.09
N GLY A 61 -1.47 -8.17 -8.04
CA GLY A 61 -2.34 -7.24 -8.75
C GLY A 61 -3.80 -7.45 -8.36
N LEU A 62 -4.09 -7.52 -7.07
CA LEU A 62 -5.43 -7.80 -6.53
C LEU A 62 -5.95 -6.62 -5.71
N LYS A 63 -7.27 -6.45 -5.69
CA LYS A 63 -7.99 -5.48 -4.85
C LYS A 63 -9.15 -6.16 -4.13
N PHE A 64 -9.64 -5.51 -3.08
CA PHE A 64 -10.90 -5.93 -2.44
C PHE A 64 -12.09 -5.32 -3.17
N GLU A 65 -13.12 -6.12 -3.39
CA GLU A 65 -14.40 -5.65 -3.93
C GLU A 65 -15.54 -6.14 -3.04
N PRO A 66 -16.46 -5.26 -2.61
CA PRO A 66 -17.62 -5.66 -1.84
C PRO A 66 -18.64 -6.37 -2.74
N TYR A 67 -19.23 -7.45 -2.25
CA TYR A 67 -20.32 -8.14 -2.93
C TYR A 67 -21.40 -8.56 -1.95
N GLU A 68 -22.63 -8.59 -2.43
CA GLU A 68 -23.78 -9.07 -1.66
C GLU A 68 -23.76 -10.60 -1.60
N HIS A 69 -23.73 -11.14 -0.39
CA HIS A 69 -23.83 -12.57 -0.15
C HIS A 69 -25.18 -12.91 0.48
N THR A 70 -26.01 -13.66 -0.26
CA THR A 70 -27.30 -14.16 0.24
C THR A 70 -27.16 -15.54 0.84
N PHE A 71 -27.63 -15.71 2.09
CA PHE A 71 -27.66 -17.00 2.75
C PHE A 71 -28.76 -17.89 2.16
N LYS A 72 -28.36 -18.98 1.49
CA LYS A 72 -29.28 -19.95 0.88
C LYS A 72 -29.80 -21.02 1.86
N SER A 73 -29.20 -21.12 3.05
CA SER A 73 -29.51 -22.14 4.06
C SER A 73 -29.18 -21.64 5.48
N GLY A 74 -29.65 -22.39 6.49
CA GLY A 74 -29.42 -22.07 7.91
C GLY A 74 -30.44 -21.10 8.52
N LEU A 75 -30.22 -20.75 9.79
CA LEU A 75 -31.12 -19.88 10.58
C LEU A 75 -31.29 -18.47 9.99
N ARG A 76 -30.32 -18.03 9.17
CA ARG A 76 -30.28 -16.72 8.53
C ARG A 76 -30.68 -16.77 7.04
N LYS A 77 -31.31 -17.84 6.58
CA LYS A 77 -31.73 -18.02 5.18
C LYS A 77 -32.59 -16.84 4.71
N GLY A 78 -32.23 -16.25 3.57
CA GLY A 78 -32.93 -15.11 2.98
C GLY A 78 -32.44 -13.73 3.43
N THR A 79 -31.51 -13.66 4.40
CA THR A 79 -30.78 -12.42 4.71
C THR A 79 -29.59 -12.24 3.77
N THR A 80 -29.19 -10.98 3.57
CA THR A 80 -28.02 -10.58 2.77
C THR A 80 -27.01 -9.89 3.67
N GLU A 81 -25.72 -10.17 3.46
CA GLU A 81 -24.62 -9.43 4.08
C GLU A 81 -23.57 -9.02 3.03
N ILE A 82 -22.89 -7.90 3.23
CA ILE A 82 -21.75 -7.52 2.38
C ILE A 82 -20.53 -8.33 2.82
N ARG A 83 -19.90 -9.00 1.85
CA ARG A 83 -18.60 -9.65 2.00
C ARG A 83 -17.60 -9.02 1.05
N TRP A 84 -16.33 -9.33 1.27
CA TRP A 84 -15.23 -8.83 0.44
C TRP A 84 -14.60 -10.00 -0.31
N GLN A 85 -14.45 -9.84 -1.62
CA GLN A 85 -13.72 -10.79 -2.47
C GLN A 85 -12.44 -10.14 -2.99
N LYS A 86 -11.44 -10.97 -3.36
CA LYS A 86 -10.23 -10.51 -4.04
C LYS A 86 -10.46 -10.60 -5.55
N VAL A 87 -10.32 -9.49 -6.25
CA VAL A 87 -10.47 -9.40 -7.71
C VAL A 87 -9.22 -8.78 -8.33
N PRO A 88 -8.94 -8.98 -9.63
CA PRO A 88 -7.86 -8.29 -10.30
C PRO A 88 -7.98 -6.76 -10.14
N SER A 89 -6.86 -6.12 -9.85
CA SER A 89 -6.70 -4.67 -9.74
C SER A 89 -6.10 -4.12 -11.03
N ILE A 90 -6.52 -2.91 -11.42
CA ILE A 90 -6.00 -2.23 -12.61
C ILE A 90 -4.69 -1.52 -12.28
N SER A 91 -4.49 -1.11 -11.01
CA SER A 91 -3.28 -0.42 -10.56
C SER A 91 -2.93 -0.77 -9.11
N LEU A 92 -1.70 -0.49 -8.71
CA LEU A 92 -1.29 -0.61 -7.31
C LEU A 92 -2.05 0.39 -6.42
N TRP A 93 -2.40 1.57 -6.95
CA TRP A 93 -3.18 2.55 -6.21
C TRP A 93 -4.59 2.04 -5.91
N GLU A 94 -5.29 1.43 -6.88
CA GLU A 94 -6.60 0.81 -6.64
C GLU A 94 -6.52 -0.30 -5.57
N THR A 95 -5.44 -1.08 -5.55
CA THR A 95 -5.20 -2.06 -4.49
C THR A 95 -5.12 -1.37 -3.13
N VAL A 96 -4.39 -0.27 -3.02
CA VAL A 96 -4.28 0.52 -1.79
C VAL A 96 -5.65 1.07 -1.37
N VAL A 97 -6.35 1.75 -2.26
CA VAL A 97 -7.67 2.35 -1.97
C VAL A 97 -8.65 1.29 -1.49
N SER A 98 -8.72 0.13 -2.16
CA SER A 98 -9.63 -0.96 -1.76
C SER A 98 -9.36 -1.52 -0.36
N CYS A 99 -8.11 -1.45 0.12
CA CYS A 99 -7.77 -1.84 1.48
C CYS A 99 -8.33 -0.84 2.50
N TYR A 100 -8.21 0.46 2.22
CA TYR A 100 -8.76 1.53 3.06
C TYR A 100 -10.30 1.46 3.08
N GLU A 101 -10.94 1.27 1.92
CA GLU A 101 -12.39 1.12 1.82
C GLU A 101 -12.89 -0.07 2.66
N LYS A 102 -12.19 -1.21 2.59
CA LYS A 102 -12.50 -2.38 3.42
C LYS A 102 -12.34 -2.13 4.91
N ALA A 103 -11.42 -1.25 5.29
CA ALA A 103 -11.24 -0.79 6.67
C ALA A 103 -12.27 0.29 7.08
N GLY A 104 -13.17 0.70 6.19
CA GLY A 104 -14.15 1.76 6.43
C GLY A 104 -13.57 3.18 6.34
N LEU A 105 -12.42 3.33 5.66
CA LEU A 105 -11.74 4.59 5.41
C LEU A 105 -11.91 5.01 3.95
N SER A 106 -11.77 6.30 3.68
CA SER A 106 -11.89 6.84 2.32
C SER A 106 -10.55 6.88 1.58
N GLU A 107 -10.59 7.10 0.28
CA GLU A 107 -9.39 7.31 -0.55
C GLU A 107 -8.53 8.48 -0.03
N GLU A 108 -9.14 9.53 0.53
CA GLU A 108 -8.39 10.65 1.11
C GLU A 108 -7.50 10.20 2.27
N ALA A 109 -7.94 9.24 3.08
CA ALA A 109 -7.13 8.66 4.14
C ALA A 109 -5.93 7.90 3.55
N ALA A 110 -6.14 7.13 2.48
CA ALA A 110 -5.07 6.46 1.74
C ALA A 110 -4.06 7.47 1.17
N LEU A 111 -4.55 8.59 0.60
CA LEU A 111 -3.71 9.64 0.03
C LEU A 111 -2.88 10.37 1.08
N ILE A 112 -3.46 10.66 2.25
CA ILE A 112 -2.73 11.22 3.40
C ILE A 112 -1.62 10.26 3.82
N GLN A 113 -1.91 8.96 3.93
CA GLN A 113 -0.90 7.98 4.29
C GLN A 113 0.21 7.88 3.23
N ALA A 114 -0.14 7.91 1.95
CA ALA A 114 0.82 7.91 0.86
C ALA A 114 1.76 9.13 0.93
N ARG A 115 1.21 10.31 1.26
CA ARG A 115 2.00 11.53 1.47
C ARG A 115 2.92 11.41 2.69
N CYS A 116 2.46 10.86 3.81
CA CYS A 116 3.30 10.60 4.99
C CYS A 116 4.46 9.66 4.65
N ALA A 117 4.17 8.52 4.02
CA ALA A 117 5.19 7.56 3.58
C ALA A 117 6.17 8.16 2.56
N ARG A 118 5.74 9.14 1.77
CA ARG A 118 6.58 9.84 0.78
C ARG A 118 7.47 10.91 1.40
N ILE A 119 6.97 11.72 2.34
CA ILE A 119 7.75 12.81 2.98
C ILE A 119 8.93 12.28 3.79
N LEU A 120 8.85 11.03 4.27
CA LEU A 120 9.98 10.33 4.90
C LEU A 120 11.13 10.02 3.93
N ARG A 121 10.99 10.30 2.63
CA ARG A 121 12.09 10.20 1.66
C ARG A 121 12.93 11.48 1.63
N ALA A 122 14.20 11.36 1.98
CA ALA A 122 15.18 12.46 1.96
C ALA A 122 15.38 13.14 0.57
N CYS A 123 14.86 12.55 -0.50
CA CYS A 123 15.01 13.04 -1.87
C CYS A 123 13.94 14.05 -2.33
N ASP A 124 12.84 14.24 -1.59
CA ASP A 124 11.73 15.12 -2.00
C ASP A 124 11.74 16.50 -1.31
N TYR A 125 12.82 16.84 -0.58
CA TYR A 125 13.08 18.20 -0.12
C TYR A 125 13.95 18.94 -1.13
N ASN A 126 13.40 19.98 -1.74
CA ASN A 126 14.19 20.87 -2.57
C ASN A 126 15.05 21.76 -1.66
N PHE A 127 16.29 21.33 -1.36
CA PHE A 127 17.22 22.10 -0.52
C PHE A 127 17.51 23.52 -1.05
N LYS A 128 17.30 23.75 -2.34
CA LYS A 128 17.49 25.06 -2.98
C LYS A 128 16.33 26.01 -2.69
N ASN A 129 15.09 25.50 -2.72
CA ASN A 129 13.88 26.31 -2.52
C ASN A 129 13.25 26.17 -1.12
N LYS A 130 13.73 25.22 -0.31
CA LYS A 130 13.16 24.84 1.01
C LYS A 130 11.68 24.42 0.93
N GLU A 131 11.31 23.72 -0.15
CA GLU A 131 9.95 23.28 -0.43
C GLU A 131 9.87 21.75 -0.52
N VAL A 132 8.77 21.19 -0.03
CA VAL A 132 8.45 19.75 -0.13
C VAL A 132 7.73 19.48 -1.44
N LYS A 133 8.21 18.52 -2.25
CA LYS A 133 7.48 18.05 -3.42
C LYS A 133 6.31 17.16 -2.97
N LEU A 134 5.09 17.64 -3.18
CA LEU A 134 3.89 16.86 -2.89
C LEU A 134 3.71 15.75 -3.93
N TRP A 135 3.45 14.53 -3.44
CA TRP A 135 3.14 13.40 -4.30
C TRP A 135 1.70 13.44 -4.80
N ASN A 136 1.53 13.13 -6.08
CA ASN A 136 0.26 12.86 -6.74
C ASN A 136 0.31 11.47 -7.38
N TYR A 137 -0.83 10.78 -7.40
CA TYR A 137 -1.02 9.43 -7.95
C TYR A 137 -1.19 9.39 -9.49
N SER A 138 -0.89 10.50 -10.16
CA SER A 138 -1.08 10.73 -11.60
C SER A 138 -0.11 9.95 -12.47
#